data_AF-A0A2U9SS53-F1
#
_entry.id   AF-A0A2U9SS53-F1
#
_cell.length_a   1.000
_cell.length_b   1.000
_cell.length_c   1.000
_cell.angle_alpha   90.00
_cell.angle_beta   90.00
_cell.angle_gamma   90.00
#
_symmetry.space_group_name_H-M   'P 1'
#
loop_
_entity.id
_entity.type
_entity.pdbx_description
1 polymer ?
#
loop_
_entity_poly.entity_id
_entity_poly.type
_entity_poly.pdbx_seq_one_letter_code
_entity_poly.pdbx_strand_id
1 'polypeptide(L)'
;MLAACVALGYDILGDTTTIAPNRVGIRFGLNIGVTGKKITLPLAGSVMLNACVHLFNVGVGVDIGLQGNDGTQITALARGDWITYASDGVSYWHVVARGKMLPDEVVSGFLSVTRGLSVGGDVAVGGRLNSVNSPNLLVNSTGELRNNCWTGTNFGVVAGTSGEGTIFINSAAINTAGYAMDYSDNIAIGAGMQLTLSAEIATNGLNAGQVYMKVESFNASGTLLATFTTAPISTRRDYTLVTASGKTPNGTSYVRVSRVADNTPTIAQWGVAFRRIKLERGSSPSLYSQEASILYLQGAPAFDGRPTFGGNVPWDSWNLPRPLQHSDVGAIAAAGGEERDLAINDEVRLVLGFTPKANSVLANASLYINVGSSTPVANDFICYLDVFDVAANAVVTRGSSSIASVPNGQQYVGVSSAASLACAVAYGSLTIGKQYQIRLHVWKVQPIGPIYPRNMSINGVVV
;
A
#
# COMPACT_ATOMS: atom_id res chain seq x y z
N MET A 1 23.66 31.90 67.38
CA MET A 1 22.96 33.21 67.36
C MET A 1 22.63 33.47 65.89
N LEU A 2 21.36 33.30 65.49
CA LEU A 2 20.90 33.52 64.11
C LEU A 2 20.92 35.04 63.87
N ALA A 3 21.92 35.54 63.14
CA ALA A 3 22.01 36.95 62.80
C ALA A 3 20.99 37.27 61.69
N ALA A 4 19.95 38.01 62.07
CA ALA A 4 19.05 38.81 61.25
C ALA A 4 18.36 38.12 60.06
N CYS A 5 17.03 38.03 60.13
CA CYS A 5 16.18 38.17 58.95
C CYS A 5 16.43 39.56 58.32
N VAL A 6 17.48 39.66 57.49
CA VAL A 6 17.67 40.80 56.60
C VAL A 6 16.51 40.79 55.63
N ALA A 7 15.78 41.90 55.52
CA ALA A 7 14.76 42.04 54.48
C ALA A 7 15.42 41.71 53.14
N LEU A 8 14.88 40.72 52.40
CA LEU A 8 15.33 40.39 51.06
C LEU A 8 15.19 41.65 50.21
N GLY A 9 16.29 42.38 50.03
CA GLY A 9 16.32 43.53 49.15
C GLY A 9 15.90 43.07 47.77
N TYR A 10 15.08 43.87 47.11
CA TYR A 10 14.78 43.73 45.69
C TYR A 10 15.28 44.99 45.00
N ASP A 11 16.01 44.83 43.89
CA ASP A 11 16.42 45.93 43.04
C ASP A 11 16.13 45.64 41.57
N ILE A 12 16.03 46.69 40.76
CA ILE A 12 15.78 46.58 39.32
C ILE A 12 16.99 47.13 38.56
N LEU A 13 17.59 46.30 37.72
CA LEU A 13 18.70 46.69 36.84
C LEU A 13 18.16 46.93 35.43
N GLY A 14 18.37 48.14 34.92
CA GLY A 14 17.90 48.57 33.59
C GLY A 14 18.98 48.66 32.50
N ASP A 15 20.26 48.52 32.86
CA ASP A 15 21.40 48.64 31.94
C ASP A 15 22.57 47.75 32.40
N THR A 16 23.64 47.70 31.60
CA THR A 16 24.90 47.01 31.92
C THR A 16 25.40 47.44 33.29
N THR A 17 25.52 46.47 34.20
CA THR A 17 25.81 46.74 35.62
C THR A 17 26.74 45.67 36.17
N THR A 18 27.76 46.10 36.92
CA THR A 18 28.54 45.20 37.77
C THR A 18 27.97 45.23 39.18
N ILE A 19 27.52 44.08 39.69
CA ILE A 19 26.96 43.96 41.03
C ILE A 19 28.09 44.10 42.05
N ALA A 20 27.94 45.04 42.99
CA ALA A 20 28.92 45.23 44.05
C ALA A 20 28.85 44.11 45.11
N PRO A 21 29.99 43.70 45.73
CA PRO A 21 30.03 42.60 46.70
C PRO A 21 29.06 42.75 47.88
N ASN A 22 28.84 43.97 48.35
CA ASN A 22 27.89 44.28 49.44
C ASN A 22 26.41 44.15 49.04
N ARG A 23 26.12 43.83 47.77
CA ARG A 23 24.77 43.64 47.25
C ARG A 23 24.44 42.16 47.00
N VAL A 24 25.33 41.25 47.36
CA VAL A 24 25.04 39.81 47.31
C VAL A 24 24.08 39.44 48.44
N GLY A 25 23.13 38.53 48.17
CA GLY A 25 21.98 38.23 49.02
C GLY A 25 20.71 39.01 48.64
N ILE A 26 20.79 39.96 47.71
CA ILE A 26 19.67 40.70 47.13
C ILE A 26 19.14 39.98 45.88
N ARG A 27 17.86 40.18 45.58
CA ARG A 27 17.19 39.73 44.36
C ARG A 27 17.17 40.85 43.32
N PHE A 28 17.47 40.54 42.07
CA PHE A 28 17.49 41.54 40.99
C PHE A 28 16.49 41.21 39.90
N GLY A 29 15.57 42.14 39.62
CA GLY A 29 14.79 42.15 38.39
C GLY A 29 15.60 42.79 37.26
N LEU A 30 15.68 42.14 36.12
CA LEU A 30 16.33 42.69 34.93
C LEU A 30 15.25 43.25 34.00
N ASN A 31 15.15 44.59 33.95
CA ASN A 31 14.23 45.32 33.09
C ASN A 31 15.02 45.98 31.95
N ILE A 32 15.64 45.15 31.12
CA ILE A 32 16.48 45.58 30.02
C ILE A 32 15.66 45.56 28.72
N GLY A 33 15.55 46.71 28.06
CA GLY A 33 14.77 46.88 26.83
C GLY A 33 15.56 46.73 25.52
N VAL A 34 16.90 46.63 25.58
CA VAL A 34 17.79 46.60 24.40
C VAL A 34 18.74 45.41 24.50
N THR A 35 19.00 44.73 23.38
CA THR A 35 19.88 43.55 23.34
C THR A 35 21.36 43.92 23.56
N GLY A 36 22.18 42.93 23.92
CA GLY A 36 23.64 43.10 24.07
C GLY A 36 24.09 43.72 25.40
N LYS A 37 23.20 43.81 26.38
CA LYS A 37 23.53 44.29 27.74
C LYS A 37 24.05 43.15 28.62
N LYS A 38 24.86 43.51 29.61
CA LYS A 38 25.57 42.55 30.47
C LYS A 38 25.44 42.88 31.95
N ILE A 39 25.06 41.90 32.76
CA ILE A 39 25.07 41.99 34.22
C ILE A 39 26.24 41.17 34.75
N THR A 40 27.22 41.84 35.34
CA THR A 40 28.46 41.22 35.80
C THR A 40 28.38 40.89 37.29
N LEU A 41 28.62 39.63 37.65
CA LEU A 41 28.70 39.19 39.05
C LEU A 41 29.93 39.81 39.75
N PRO A 42 29.92 39.97 41.08
CA PRO A 42 31.12 40.37 41.81
C PRO A 42 32.21 39.30 41.68
N LEU A 43 33.48 39.68 41.90
CA LEU A 43 34.57 38.71 42.01
C LEU A 43 34.22 37.67 43.09
N ALA A 44 34.25 36.38 42.75
CA ALA A 44 33.85 35.29 43.65
C ALA A 44 34.64 35.32 44.96
N GLY A 45 35.96 35.54 44.90
CA GLY A 45 36.82 35.69 46.08
C GLY A 45 36.59 36.95 46.91
N SER A 46 35.75 37.89 46.47
CA SER A 46 35.40 39.12 47.21
C SER A 46 34.15 38.99 48.08
N VAL A 47 33.48 37.83 48.06
CA VAL A 47 32.26 37.54 48.82
C VAL A 47 32.42 36.28 49.65
N MET A 48 31.54 36.10 50.65
CA MET A 48 31.56 34.89 51.48
C MET A 48 31.15 33.64 50.69
N LEU A 49 31.65 32.47 51.11
CA LEU A 49 31.18 31.18 50.62
C LEU A 49 29.65 31.08 50.77
N ASN A 50 28.98 30.55 49.74
CA ASN A 50 27.52 30.45 49.63
C ASN A 50 26.80 31.81 49.57
N ALA A 51 27.49 32.91 49.29
CA ALA A 51 26.82 34.16 48.97
C ALA A 51 26.03 34.01 47.65
N CYS A 52 24.75 34.38 47.67
CA CYS A 52 23.83 34.11 46.56
C CYS A 52 23.42 35.37 45.78
N VAL A 53 23.37 35.28 44.46
CA VAL A 53 22.76 36.29 43.59
C VAL A 53 21.60 35.65 42.85
N HIS A 54 20.42 36.26 42.95
CA HIS A 54 19.23 35.79 42.24
C HIS A 54 18.78 36.81 41.22
N LEU A 55 18.63 36.40 39.96
CA LEU A 55 18.26 37.25 38.84
C LEU A 55 16.94 36.77 38.22
N PHE A 56 16.03 37.70 37.93
CA PHE A 56 14.79 37.48 37.19
C PHE A 56 14.81 38.30 35.91
N ASN A 57 14.86 37.68 34.73
CA ASN A 57 14.84 38.41 33.47
C ASN A 57 13.43 38.46 32.89
N VAL A 58 12.84 39.67 32.84
CA VAL A 58 11.53 39.91 32.20
C VAL A 58 11.67 40.66 30.88
N GLY A 59 12.85 41.22 30.60
CA GLY A 59 13.19 41.98 29.40
C GLY A 59 13.72 41.11 28.25
N VAL A 60 14.53 41.70 27.37
CA VAL A 60 15.22 40.95 26.29
C VAL A 60 16.36 40.09 26.83
N GLY A 61 17.04 39.31 25.99
CA GLY A 61 18.18 38.49 26.43
C GLY A 61 19.33 39.33 27.01
N VAL A 62 19.90 38.85 28.12
CA VAL A 62 20.96 39.54 28.89
C VAL A 62 22.15 38.59 29.11
N ASP A 63 23.36 39.09 28.89
CA ASP A 63 24.58 38.34 29.19
C ASP A 63 24.93 38.43 30.67
N ILE A 64 25.40 37.33 31.24
CA ILE A 64 25.96 37.28 32.60
C ILE A 64 27.48 37.35 32.50
N GLY A 65 28.02 38.47 32.95
CA GLY A 65 29.45 38.73 33.03
C GLY A 65 30.07 38.18 34.30
N LEU A 66 31.37 37.91 34.23
CA LEU A 66 32.21 37.49 35.35
C LEU A 66 33.39 38.46 35.49
N GLN A 67 34.00 38.54 36.68
CA GLN A 67 35.19 39.35 36.92
C GLN A 67 36.43 38.48 37.04
N GLY A 68 37.60 39.04 36.69
CA GLY A 68 38.86 38.31 36.72
C GLY A 68 38.82 37.05 35.85
N ASN A 69 39.23 35.93 36.44
CA ASN A 69 39.22 34.60 35.81
C ASN A 69 38.10 33.71 36.38
N ASP A 70 37.04 34.29 36.93
CA ASP A 70 35.94 33.53 37.51
C ASP A 70 35.20 32.71 36.44
N GLY A 71 34.57 31.60 36.87
CA GLY A 71 33.76 30.72 36.02
C GLY A 71 32.28 30.63 36.44
N THR A 72 31.42 30.24 35.50
CA THR A 72 30.04 29.80 35.76
C THR A 72 29.52 28.88 34.65
N GLN A 73 28.46 28.11 34.93
CA GLN A 73 27.83 27.22 33.95
C GLN A 73 26.91 27.95 32.96
N ILE A 74 26.31 29.08 33.36
CA ILE A 74 25.32 29.81 32.55
C ILE A 74 25.71 31.28 32.47
N THR A 75 25.99 31.75 31.26
CA THR A 75 26.48 33.11 30.97
C THR A 75 25.47 33.96 30.22
N ALA A 76 24.22 33.51 30.08
CA ALA A 76 23.16 34.26 29.42
C ALA A 76 21.79 33.90 29.99
N LEU A 77 20.89 34.88 30.06
CA LEU A 77 19.50 34.72 30.46
C LEU A 77 18.59 35.20 29.34
N ALA A 78 17.74 34.32 28.83
CA ALA A 78 16.69 34.69 27.89
C ALA A 78 15.53 35.40 28.61
N ARG A 79 14.60 35.96 27.82
CA ARG A 79 13.35 36.51 28.35
C ARG A 79 12.58 35.43 29.11
N GLY A 80 12.15 35.76 30.32
CA GLY A 80 11.40 34.86 31.20
C GLY A 80 12.26 33.89 32.01
N ASP A 81 13.59 33.95 31.90
CA ASP A 81 14.49 33.11 32.70
C ASP A 81 14.68 33.69 34.10
N TRP A 82 14.81 32.81 35.08
CA TRP A 82 15.38 33.17 36.38
C TRP A 82 16.50 32.21 36.76
N ILE A 83 17.45 32.70 37.53
CA ILE A 83 18.62 31.93 37.96
C ILE A 83 19.10 32.37 39.34
N THR A 84 19.63 31.42 40.09
CA THR A 84 20.37 31.67 41.33
C THR A 84 21.80 31.18 41.18
N TYR A 85 22.75 32.07 41.38
CA TYR A 85 24.15 31.75 41.52
C TYR A 85 24.53 31.72 43.01
N ALA A 86 25.41 30.80 43.40
CA ALA A 86 26.06 30.76 44.70
C ALA A 86 27.59 30.75 44.51
N SER A 87 28.29 31.65 45.20
CA SER A 87 29.75 31.72 45.12
C SER A 87 30.42 30.61 45.93
N ASP A 88 31.51 30.06 45.41
CA ASP A 88 32.45 29.22 46.16
C ASP A 88 33.41 30.02 47.07
N GLY A 89 33.35 31.36 47.03
CA GLY A 89 34.25 32.24 47.77
C GLY A 89 35.69 32.27 47.24
N VAL A 90 35.95 31.74 46.04
CA VAL A 90 37.31 31.63 45.46
C VAL A 90 37.32 32.14 44.02
N SER A 91 36.72 31.40 43.08
CA SER A 91 36.82 31.70 41.65
C SER A 91 35.63 31.18 40.82
N TYR A 92 34.52 30.79 41.45
CA TYR A 92 33.40 30.20 40.74
C TYR A 92 32.04 30.62 41.29
N TRP A 93 31.10 30.84 40.37
CA TRP A 93 29.67 31.08 40.65
C TRP A 93 28.87 29.89 40.16
N HIS A 94 28.45 29.03 41.10
CA HIS A 94 27.65 27.84 40.79
C HIS A 94 26.19 28.20 40.55
N VAL A 95 25.61 27.72 39.46
CA VAL A 95 24.15 27.73 39.28
C VAL A 95 23.53 26.71 40.22
N VAL A 96 22.83 27.18 41.25
CA VAL A 96 22.18 26.32 42.25
C VAL A 96 20.69 26.12 41.97
N ALA A 97 20.08 27.03 41.22
CA ALA A 97 18.71 26.92 40.75
C ALA A 97 18.50 27.73 39.48
N ARG A 98 17.62 27.25 38.60
CA ARG A 98 17.15 27.96 37.41
C ARG A 98 15.72 27.57 37.10
N GLY A 99 15.02 28.40 36.34
CA GLY A 99 13.73 28.03 35.80
C GLY A 99 13.19 29.07 34.82
N LYS A 100 11.97 28.80 34.35
CA LYS A 100 11.20 29.67 33.48
C LYS A 100 10.04 30.28 34.26
N MET A 101 9.76 31.54 33.99
CA MET A 101 8.55 32.25 34.44
C MET A 101 7.43 32.18 33.39
N LEU A 102 7.73 31.69 32.18
CA LEU A 102 6.79 31.51 31.07
C LEU A 102 6.48 30.02 30.85
N PRO A 103 5.32 29.67 30.24
CA PRO A 103 4.89 28.27 30.08
C PRO A 103 5.82 27.41 29.20
N ASP A 104 6.47 28.02 28.22
CA ASP A 104 7.26 27.29 27.21
C ASP A 104 8.76 27.33 27.51
N GLU A 105 9.42 26.18 27.34
CA GLU A 105 10.89 26.08 27.41
C GLU A 105 11.46 25.62 26.06
N VAL A 106 12.43 26.38 25.56
CA VAL A 106 13.24 26.01 24.40
C VAL A 106 14.66 25.74 24.86
N VAL A 107 15.15 24.53 24.63
CA VAL A 107 16.55 24.16 24.87
C VAL A 107 17.34 24.34 23.57
N SER A 108 18.19 25.35 23.53
CA SER A 108 19.14 25.52 22.42
C SER A 108 20.31 24.54 22.59
N GLY A 109 20.54 23.68 21.60
CA GLY A 109 21.60 22.67 21.63
C GLY A 109 21.10 21.28 22.02
N PHE A 110 21.97 20.45 22.61
CA PHE A 110 21.62 19.10 23.03
C PHE A 110 21.01 19.10 24.43
N LEU A 111 19.82 18.50 24.57
CA LEU A 111 19.27 18.09 25.85
C LEU A 111 19.76 16.68 26.17
N SER A 112 20.52 16.51 27.25
CA SER A 112 20.90 15.20 27.79
C SER A 112 20.23 14.99 29.15
N VAL A 113 19.50 13.88 29.28
CA VAL A 113 18.82 13.50 30.52
C VAL A 113 19.47 12.22 31.04
N THR A 114 20.12 12.29 32.20
CA THR A 114 20.95 11.20 32.74
C THR A 114 20.16 9.91 33.06
N ARG A 115 18.85 10.02 33.26
CA ARG A 115 17.97 8.89 33.56
C ARG A 115 16.96 8.69 32.42
N GLY A 116 15.68 8.96 32.68
CA GLY A 116 14.61 8.87 31.68
C GLY A 116 13.96 10.24 31.47
N LEU A 117 13.42 10.45 30.28
CA LEU A 117 12.56 11.56 29.93
C LEU A 117 11.11 11.04 29.86
N SER A 118 10.20 11.63 30.64
CA SER A 118 8.76 11.41 30.52
C SER A 118 8.14 12.65 29.89
N VAL A 119 7.32 12.46 28.84
CA VAL A 119 6.62 13.53 28.14
C VAL A 119 5.13 13.30 28.32
N GLY A 120 4.41 14.29 28.83
CA GLY A 120 2.97 14.21 29.12
C GLY A 120 2.05 14.40 27.91
N GLY A 121 2.62 14.63 26.73
CA GLY A 121 1.92 14.82 25.47
C GLY A 121 2.72 14.23 24.30
N ASP A 122 2.36 14.63 23.08
CA ASP A 122 2.98 14.09 21.86
C ASP A 122 4.45 14.51 21.72
N VAL A 123 5.27 13.61 21.15
CA VAL A 123 6.67 13.86 20.84
C VAL A 123 6.84 13.94 19.32
N ALA A 124 7.15 15.14 18.81
CA ALA A 124 7.54 15.35 17.43
C ALA A 124 9.08 15.40 17.32
N VAL A 125 9.69 14.45 16.61
CA VAL A 125 11.14 14.41 16.37
C VAL A 125 11.43 14.72 14.91
N GLY A 126 11.99 15.90 14.63
CA GLY A 126 12.37 16.29 13.26
C GLY A 126 13.64 15.59 12.73
N GLY A 127 14.42 14.97 13.61
CA GLY A 127 15.64 14.22 13.29
C GLY A 127 15.46 12.70 13.30
N ARG A 128 16.57 11.96 13.28
CA ARG A 128 16.55 10.49 13.40
C ARG A 128 16.26 10.07 14.84
N LEU A 129 15.24 9.24 15.04
CA LEU A 129 15.04 8.50 16.27
C LEU A 129 15.87 7.21 16.23
N ASN A 130 16.93 7.13 17.02
CA ASN A 130 17.70 5.89 17.15
C ASN A 130 17.00 4.95 18.13
N SER A 131 15.89 4.34 17.67
CA SER A 131 15.21 3.28 18.38
C SER A 131 15.68 1.93 17.87
N VAL A 132 15.78 0.94 18.76
CA VAL A 132 15.86 -0.47 18.35
C VAL A 132 14.53 -0.79 17.69
N ASN A 133 14.53 -1.06 16.39
CA ASN A 133 13.40 -1.62 15.66
C ASN A 133 13.76 -3.06 15.29
N SER A 134 13.06 -4.01 15.91
CA SER A 134 13.19 -5.43 15.58
C SER A 134 11.97 -5.81 14.74
N PRO A 135 12.14 -6.51 13.60
CA PRO A 135 11.01 -7.01 12.84
C PRO A 135 10.10 -7.87 13.70
N ASN A 136 8.79 -7.67 13.59
CA ASN A 136 7.83 -8.59 14.18
C ASN A 136 7.89 -9.91 13.42
N LEU A 137 8.08 -11.01 14.15
CA LEU A 137 8.12 -12.37 13.62
C LEU A 137 6.73 -12.97 13.42
N LEU A 138 5.69 -12.34 14.00
CA LEU A 138 4.30 -12.76 13.80
C LEU A 138 3.74 -12.25 12.48
N VAL A 139 2.98 -13.10 11.82
CA VAL A 139 2.12 -12.73 10.69
C VAL A 139 0.72 -12.45 11.22
N ASN A 140 0.06 -11.42 10.70
CA ASN A 140 -1.32 -11.06 11.04
C ASN A 140 -1.52 -10.85 12.54
N SER A 141 -0.67 -10.03 13.16
CA SER A 141 -0.65 -9.86 14.61
C SER A 141 -1.77 -8.94 15.14
N THR A 142 -2.42 -8.22 14.22
CA THR A 142 -3.53 -7.29 14.45
C THR A 142 -4.88 -7.82 13.95
N GLY A 143 -4.92 -8.98 13.29
CA GLY A 143 -6.14 -9.53 12.72
C GLY A 143 -6.61 -8.85 11.42
N GLU A 144 -5.77 -8.02 10.78
CA GLU A 144 -6.11 -7.36 9.50
C GLU A 144 -6.40 -8.36 8.38
N LEU A 145 -5.81 -9.56 8.46
CA LEU A 145 -6.07 -10.69 7.56
C LEU A 145 -7.10 -11.66 8.15
N ARG A 146 -8.05 -11.16 8.96
CA ARG A 146 -9.01 -11.97 9.72
C ARG A 146 -8.27 -12.97 10.62
N ASN A 147 -8.74 -14.21 10.74
CA ASN A 147 -8.10 -15.23 11.58
C ASN A 147 -6.99 -16.01 10.84
N ASN A 148 -6.53 -15.54 9.66
CA ASN A 148 -5.44 -16.21 8.94
C ASN A 148 -4.17 -16.24 9.80
N CYS A 149 -3.38 -17.30 9.70
CA CYS A 149 -2.18 -17.54 10.51
C CYS A 149 -2.43 -17.77 12.01
N TRP A 150 -3.69 -17.99 12.39
CA TRP A 150 -4.09 -18.38 13.74
C TRP A 150 -5.01 -19.60 13.69
N THR A 151 -4.79 -20.52 14.63
CA THR A 151 -5.64 -21.69 14.86
C THR A 151 -6.41 -21.51 16.15
N GLY A 152 -7.71 -21.81 16.10
CA GLY A 152 -8.65 -21.64 17.22
C GLY A 152 -9.80 -20.70 16.86
N THR A 153 -10.86 -20.74 17.67
CA THR A 153 -12.10 -19.97 17.47
C THR A 153 -12.54 -19.23 18.72
N ASN A 154 -11.72 -19.22 19.78
CA ASN A 154 -12.09 -18.57 21.04
C ASN A 154 -12.02 -17.05 20.94
N PHE A 155 -11.11 -16.53 20.10
CA PHE A 155 -10.85 -15.11 19.91
C PHE A 155 -10.90 -14.74 18.42
N GLY A 156 -12.10 -14.43 17.93
CA GLY A 156 -12.34 -13.97 16.57
C GLY A 156 -11.85 -12.55 16.30
N VAL A 157 -12.03 -12.08 15.06
CA VAL A 157 -11.59 -10.74 14.63
C VAL A 157 -12.77 -9.81 14.44
N VAL A 158 -12.68 -8.61 14.98
CA VAL A 158 -13.63 -7.51 14.72
C VAL A 158 -12.89 -6.19 14.50
N ALA A 159 -13.59 -5.20 13.93
CA ALA A 159 -13.12 -3.81 13.94
C ALA A 159 -13.26 -3.23 15.34
N GLY A 160 -12.23 -2.53 15.82
CA GLY A 160 -12.28 -1.71 17.02
C GLY A 160 -13.24 -0.52 16.87
N THR A 161 -13.56 0.12 17.99
CA THR A 161 -14.59 1.19 18.07
C THR A 161 -14.02 2.60 18.22
N SER A 162 -12.74 2.73 18.58
CA SER A 162 -12.03 3.99 18.87
C SER A 162 -10.73 4.12 18.07
N GLY A 163 -10.73 3.67 16.81
CA GLY A 163 -9.58 3.80 15.90
C GLY A 163 -8.45 2.79 16.15
N GLU A 164 -8.73 1.68 16.83
CA GLU A 164 -7.76 0.61 17.12
C GLU A 164 -7.29 -0.15 15.88
N GLY A 165 -8.03 -0.05 14.77
CA GLY A 165 -7.94 -1.00 13.67
C GLY A 165 -8.69 -2.29 14.00
N THR A 166 -8.28 -3.41 13.43
CA THR A 166 -8.81 -4.73 13.80
C THR A 166 -8.23 -5.22 15.13
N ILE A 167 -9.01 -5.99 15.87
CA ILE A 167 -8.62 -6.59 17.15
C ILE A 167 -9.06 -8.05 17.19
N PHE A 168 -8.34 -8.85 17.98
CA PHE A 168 -8.79 -10.18 18.35
C PHE A 168 -9.61 -10.11 19.63
N ILE A 169 -10.80 -10.71 19.65
CA ILE A 169 -11.73 -10.61 20.79
C ILE A 169 -12.61 -11.85 20.86
N ASN A 170 -13.06 -12.22 22.06
CA ASN A 170 -14.01 -13.33 22.20
C ASN A 170 -15.41 -12.93 21.70
N SER A 171 -15.85 -13.52 20.60
CA SER A 171 -17.17 -13.25 19.99
C SER A 171 -18.32 -14.00 20.67
N ALA A 172 -18.00 -14.97 21.53
CA ALA A 172 -18.92 -15.66 22.42
C ALA A 172 -18.40 -15.58 23.87
N ALA A 173 -19.27 -15.78 24.85
CA ALA A 173 -18.83 -15.93 26.24
C ALA A 173 -17.94 -17.16 26.39
N ILE A 174 -16.84 -17.03 27.16
CA ILE A 174 -15.94 -18.15 27.47
C ILE A 174 -16.20 -18.55 28.91
N ASN A 175 -16.79 -19.73 29.11
CA ASN A 175 -17.07 -20.32 30.41
C ASN A 175 -16.64 -21.79 30.38
N THR A 176 -15.36 -22.04 30.57
CA THR A 176 -14.78 -23.40 30.48
C THR A 176 -14.09 -23.78 31.78
N ALA A 177 -14.14 -25.06 32.14
CA ALA A 177 -13.50 -25.57 33.35
C ALA A 177 -11.96 -25.52 33.25
N GLY A 178 -11.40 -25.59 32.04
CA GLY A 178 -9.97 -25.58 31.77
C GLY A 178 -9.50 -24.23 31.23
N TYR A 179 -9.00 -24.24 30.00
CA TYR A 179 -8.51 -23.05 29.30
C TYR A 179 -9.14 -22.93 27.92
N ALA A 180 -9.17 -21.71 27.40
CA ALA A 180 -9.46 -21.38 26.02
C ALA A 180 -8.21 -20.76 25.39
N MET A 181 -7.81 -21.24 24.23
CA MET A 181 -6.55 -20.85 23.61
C MET A 181 -6.66 -20.85 22.09
N ASP A 182 -6.13 -19.78 21.50
CA ASP A 182 -5.86 -19.70 20.07
C ASP A 182 -4.35 -19.47 19.89
N TYR A 183 -3.73 -20.10 18.90
CA TYR A 183 -2.28 -20.05 18.69
C TYR A 183 -1.91 -19.71 17.25
N SER A 184 -0.77 -19.07 17.05
CA SER A 184 -0.25 -18.68 15.73
C SER A 184 0.24 -19.91 14.95
N ASP A 185 0.44 -19.74 13.65
CA ASP A 185 1.25 -20.65 12.85
C ASP A 185 2.66 -20.83 13.43
N ASN A 186 3.35 -21.89 13.00
CA ASN A 186 4.73 -22.18 13.40
C ASN A 186 5.67 -21.09 12.88
N ILE A 187 6.42 -20.46 13.79
CA ILE A 187 7.45 -19.47 13.46
C ILE A 187 8.81 -20.17 13.54
N ALA A 188 9.45 -20.40 12.40
CA ALA A 188 10.74 -21.07 12.34
C ALA A 188 11.82 -20.30 13.10
N ILE A 189 12.45 -20.94 14.09
CA ILE A 189 13.50 -20.33 14.90
C ILE A 189 14.40 -21.39 15.55
N GLY A 190 15.70 -21.09 15.63
CA GLY A 190 16.68 -21.99 16.23
C GLY A 190 16.78 -21.89 17.76
N ALA A 191 17.57 -22.79 18.33
CA ALA A 191 17.96 -22.78 19.73
C ALA A 191 18.80 -21.54 20.11
N GLY A 192 18.73 -21.14 21.38
CA GLY A 192 19.56 -20.09 21.96
C GLY A 192 19.17 -18.66 21.55
N MET A 193 18.03 -18.49 20.89
CA MET A 193 17.56 -17.18 20.43
C MET A 193 16.84 -16.45 21.56
N GLN A 194 17.27 -15.23 21.86
CA GLN A 194 16.56 -14.35 22.78
C GLN A 194 15.35 -13.74 22.08
N LEU A 195 14.17 -13.92 22.67
CA LEU A 195 12.89 -13.44 22.18
C LEU A 195 12.19 -12.55 23.20
N THR A 196 11.39 -11.62 22.70
CA THR A 196 10.47 -10.80 23.49
C THR A 196 9.08 -10.83 22.86
N LEU A 197 8.08 -11.16 23.67
CA LEU A 197 6.66 -11.07 23.36
C LEU A 197 6.09 -9.79 23.97
N SER A 198 5.26 -9.07 23.22
CA SER A 198 4.49 -7.94 23.73
C SER A 198 3.08 -7.90 23.12
N ALA A 199 2.10 -7.37 23.85
CA ALA A 199 0.77 -7.06 23.32
C ALA A 199 0.03 -6.10 24.25
N GLU A 200 -1.05 -5.52 23.75
CA GLU A 200 -2.04 -4.84 24.59
C GLU A 200 -3.24 -5.75 24.80
N ILE A 201 -3.62 -5.95 26.07
CA ILE A 201 -4.77 -6.79 26.46
C ILE A 201 -5.77 -5.94 27.24
N ALA A 202 -7.03 -5.99 26.84
CA ALA A 202 -8.17 -5.49 27.61
C ALA A 202 -8.96 -6.66 28.19
N THR A 203 -9.39 -6.55 29.45
CA THR A 203 -10.09 -7.63 30.19
C THR A 203 -11.38 -7.15 30.86
N ASN A 204 -12.06 -6.18 30.26
CA ASN A 204 -13.24 -5.51 30.82
C ASN A 204 -14.41 -6.46 31.17
N GLY A 205 -14.54 -7.60 30.49
CA GLY A 205 -15.55 -8.63 30.77
C GLY A 205 -15.01 -9.88 31.47
N LEU A 206 -13.81 -9.86 32.04
CA LEU A 206 -13.27 -10.96 32.84
C LEU A 206 -13.94 -10.98 34.23
N ASN A 207 -14.67 -12.05 34.54
CA ASN A 207 -15.38 -12.24 35.82
C ASN A 207 -14.62 -13.19 36.76
N ALA A 208 -13.92 -14.19 36.21
CA ALA A 208 -13.08 -15.12 36.93
C ALA A 208 -12.00 -15.70 35.99
N GLY A 209 -10.95 -16.29 36.58
CA GLY A 209 -9.80 -16.85 35.87
C GLY A 209 -8.75 -15.81 35.51
N GLN A 210 -7.98 -16.08 34.46
CA GLN A 210 -6.88 -15.20 34.04
C GLN A 210 -6.70 -15.17 32.52
N VAL A 211 -6.11 -14.08 32.02
CA VAL A 211 -5.78 -13.89 30.61
C VAL A 211 -4.30 -13.53 30.46
N TYR A 212 -3.62 -14.15 29.51
CA TYR A 212 -2.22 -13.82 29.19
C TYR A 212 -1.88 -14.26 27.77
N MET A 213 -0.66 -13.95 27.35
CA MET A 213 -0.07 -14.54 26.17
C MET A 213 1.17 -15.34 26.51
N LYS A 214 1.48 -16.33 25.67
CA LYS A 214 2.67 -17.17 25.85
C LYS A 214 3.38 -17.43 24.54
N VAL A 215 4.65 -17.76 24.66
CA VAL A 215 5.46 -18.33 23.57
C VAL A 215 5.86 -19.75 23.96
N GLU A 216 5.61 -20.69 23.07
CA GLU A 216 5.90 -22.10 23.24
C GLU A 216 6.97 -22.52 22.25
N SER A 217 8.08 -23.10 22.74
CA SER A 217 9.21 -23.58 21.93
C SER A 217 9.07 -25.07 21.65
N PHE A 218 9.21 -25.48 20.40
CA PHE A 218 9.05 -26.87 19.99
C PHE A 218 10.29 -27.39 19.25
N ASN A 219 10.55 -28.69 19.36
CA ASN A 219 11.49 -29.37 18.46
C ASN A 219 10.86 -29.69 17.10
N ALA A 220 11.65 -30.21 16.16
CA ALA A 220 11.18 -30.56 14.81
C ALA A 220 10.06 -31.64 14.81
N SER A 221 9.99 -32.49 15.84
CA SER A 221 8.96 -33.51 16.01
C SER A 221 7.67 -32.98 16.65
N GLY A 222 7.62 -31.70 17.02
CA GLY A 222 6.47 -31.07 17.69
C GLY A 222 6.36 -31.30 19.19
N THR A 223 7.41 -31.79 19.84
CA THR A 223 7.49 -31.85 21.31
C THR A 223 7.72 -30.46 21.88
N LEU A 224 6.92 -30.06 22.86
CA LEU A 224 7.12 -28.82 23.64
C LEU A 224 8.39 -28.94 24.48
N LEU A 225 9.25 -27.92 24.38
CA LEU A 225 10.52 -27.86 25.10
C LEU A 225 10.49 -26.85 26.25
N ALA A 226 9.88 -25.69 26.04
CA ALA A 226 9.77 -24.63 27.04
C ALA A 226 8.65 -23.64 26.71
N THR A 227 8.25 -22.89 27.72
CA THR A 227 7.26 -21.81 27.60
C THR A 227 7.74 -20.60 28.39
N PHE A 228 7.53 -19.41 27.84
CA PHE A 228 7.55 -18.17 28.63
C PHE A 228 6.26 -17.38 28.41
N THR A 229 5.80 -16.68 29.44
CA THR A 229 4.45 -16.10 29.50
C THR A 229 4.50 -14.65 29.95
N THR A 230 3.56 -13.84 29.47
CA THR A 230 3.31 -12.51 30.03
C THR A 230 2.69 -12.66 31.42
N ALA A 231 2.89 -11.68 32.30
CA ALA A 231 2.24 -11.66 33.61
C ALA A 231 0.71 -11.81 33.47
N PRO A 232 0.08 -12.84 34.10
CA PRO A 232 -1.35 -13.04 33.97
C PRO A 232 -2.21 -11.90 34.49
N ILE A 233 -3.32 -11.66 33.79
CA ILE A 233 -4.32 -10.67 34.12
C ILE A 233 -5.53 -11.37 34.75
N SER A 234 -5.75 -11.16 36.05
CA SER A 234 -6.89 -11.73 36.80
C SER A 234 -7.95 -10.70 37.19
N THR A 235 -7.75 -9.43 36.83
CA THR A 235 -8.68 -8.32 37.12
C THR A 235 -9.15 -7.65 35.83
N ARG A 236 -10.28 -6.94 35.92
CA ARG A 236 -10.78 -6.10 34.83
C ARG A 236 -9.92 -4.86 34.67
N ARG A 237 -9.55 -4.56 33.43
CA ARG A 237 -8.79 -3.36 33.07
C ARG A 237 -8.94 -3.08 31.57
N ASP A 238 -8.79 -1.82 31.24
CA ASP A 238 -8.58 -1.37 29.87
C ASP A 238 -7.24 -1.87 29.32
N TYR A 239 -7.01 -1.61 28.03
CA TYR A 239 -5.81 -2.01 27.31
C TYR A 239 -4.54 -1.69 28.09
N THR A 240 -3.87 -2.75 28.51
CA THR A 240 -2.61 -2.67 29.23
C THR A 240 -1.54 -3.39 28.42
N LEU A 241 -0.40 -2.72 28.22
CA LEU A 241 0.77 -3.34 27.62
C LEU A 241 1.32 -4.43 28.55
N VAL A 242 1.45 -5.64 28.01
CA VAL A 242 2.10 -6.78 28.68
C VAL A 242 3.29 -7.22 27.88
N THR A 243 4.34 -7.68 28.58
CA THR A 243 5.59 -8.13 27.96
C THR A 243 6.12 -9.40 28.64
N ALA A 244 6.88 -10.19 27.90
CA ALA A 244 7.62 -11.33 28.40
C ALA A 244 8.85 -11.58 27.54
N SER A 245 9.98 -11.94 28.14
CA SER A 245 11.21 -12.24 27.41
C SER A 245 11.77 -13.58 27.84
N GLY A 246 12.30 -14.35 26.89
CA GLY A 246 12.84 -15.68 27.13
C GLY A 246 13.82 -16.12 26.04
N LYS A 247 14.70 -17.06 26.39
CA LYS A 247 15.65 -17.65 25.45
C LYS A 247 15.15 -19.03 24.99
N THR A 248 15.15 -19.30 23.69
CA THR A 248 14.73 -20.61 23.18
C THR A 248 15.69 -21.71 23.65
N PRO A 249 15.19 -22.85 24.16
CA PRO A 249 16.04 -23.94 24.66
C PRO A 249 16.77 -24.68 23.53
N ASN A 250 17.74 -25.52 23.91
CA ASN A 250 18.43 -26.39 22.97
C ASN A 250 17.44 -27.31 22.24
N GLY A 251 17.65 -27.54 20.94
CA GLY A 251 16.77 -28.36 20.10
C GLY A 251 15.50 -27.68 19.59
N THR A 252 15.32 -26.37 19.84
CA THR A 252 14.19 -25.61 19.26
C THR A 252 14.31 -25.54 17.73
N SER A 253 13.21 -25.84 17.04
CA SER A 253 13.04 -25.72 15.59
C SER A 253 12.02 -24.66 15.20
N TYR A 254 11.02 -24.41 16.05
CA TYR A 254 10.02 -23.36 15.86
C TYR A 254 9.41 -22.94 17.19
N VAL A 255 8.73 -21.79 17.18
CA VAL A 255 7.91 -21.30 18.28
C VAL A 255 6.47 -21.04 17.82
N ARG A 256 5.54 -20.97 18.77
CA ARG A 256 4.17 -20.46 18.58
C ARG A 256 3.84 -19.41 19.61
N VAL A 257 3.02 -18.45 19.22
CA VAL A 257 2.44 -17.45 20.14
C VAL A 257 0.99 -17.79 20.39
N SER A 258 0.57 -17.79 21.64
CA SER A 258 -0.78 -18.19 22.03
C SER A 258 -1.47 -17.08 22.82
N ARG A 259 -2.73 -16.81 22.48
CA ARG A 259 -3.69 -15.99 23.23
C ARG A 259 -4.44 -16.93 24.17
N VAL A 260 -4.40 -16.67 25.47
CA VAL A 260 -4.85 -17.65 26.47
C VAL A 260 -5.81 -17.01 27.46
N ALA A 261 -6.94 -17.67 27.71
CA ALA A 261 -7.75 -17.54 28.89
C ALA A 261 -7.70 -18.86 29.68
N ASP A 262 -7.39 -18.81 30.96
CA ASP A 262 -7.06 -19.99 31.78
C ASP A 262 -7.59 -19.84 33.22
N ASN A 263 -7.35 -20.85 34.04
CA ASN A 263 -7.76 -20.94 35.45
C ASN A 263 -9.28 -20.84 35.61
N THR A 264 -10.00 -21.66 34.84
CA THR A 264 -11.47 -21.68 34.81
C THR A 264 -12.04 -20.29 34.42
N PRO A 265 -11.70 -19.78 33.23
CA PRO A 265 -12.07 -18.43 32.84
C PRO A 265 -13.59 -18.30 32.70
N THR A 266 -14.13 -17.23 33.25
CA THR A 266 -15.51 -16.78 33.08
C THR A 266 -15.47 -15.40 32.45
N ILE A 267 -15.69 -15.32 31.14
CA ILE A 267 -15.54 -14.11 30.33
C ILE A 267 -16.84 -13.84 29.59
N ALA A 268 -17.40 -12.64 29.79
CA ALA A 268 -18.58 -12.19 29.04
C ALA A 268 -18.26 -12.08 27.54
N GLN A 269 -19.29 -12.16 26.68
CA GLN A 269 -19.13 -11.89 25.25
C GLN A 269 -18.47 -10.51 25.05
N TRP A 270 -17.47 -10.42 24.16
CA TRP A 270 -16.69 -9.21 23.92
C TRP A 270 -15.89 -8.69 25.14
N GLY A 271 -15.64 -9.57 26.11
CA GLY A 271 -15.05 -9.21 27.39
C GLY A 271 -13.52 -9.10 27.41
N VAL A 272 -12.83 -9.81 26.52
CA VAL A 272 -11.37 -9.87 26.47
C VAL A 272 -10.89 -9.68 25.04
N ALA A 273 -10.01 -8.69 24.85
CA ALA A 273 -9.45 -8.34 23.56
C ALA A 273 -7.93 -8.24 23.58
N PHE A 274 -7.30 -8.61 22.45
CA PHE A 274 -5.88 -8.54 22.20
C PHE A 274 -5.63 -7.70 20.95
N ARG A 275 -4.61 -6.85 21.00
CA ARG A 275 -4.13 -6.09 19.85
C ARG A 275 -2.63 -5.85 19.94
N ARG A 276 -2.05 -5.40 18.83
CA ARG A 276 -0.62 -5.01 18.74
C ARG A 276 0.32 -6.12 19.23
N ILE A 277 0.05 -7.36 18.84
CA ILE A 277 0.80 -8.53 19.29
C ILE A 277 2.15 -8.55 18.57
N LYS A 278 3.27 -8.63 19.30
CA LYS A 278 4.60 -8.71 18.68
C LYS A 278 5.45 -9.79 19.30
N LEU A 279 6.10 -10.57 18.46
CA LEU A 279 7.20 -11.44 18.83
C LEU A 279 8.45 -10.96 18.12
N GLU A 280 9.47 -10.56 18.86
CA GLU A 280 10.66 -9.92 18.32
C GLU A 280 11.92 -10.60 18.84
N ARG A 281 13.02 -10.51 18.08
CA ARG A 281 14.35 -10.87 18.59
C ARG A 281 14.85 -9.80 19.54
N GLY A 282 15.51 -10.22 20.61
CA GLY A 282 16.06 -9.34 21.65
C GLY A 282 15.33 -9.48 22.98
N SER A 283 15.80 -8.74 23.98
CA SER A 283 15.30 -8.78 25.37
C SER A 283 14.28 -7.69 25.70
N SER A 284 14.00 -6.77 24.77
CA SER A 284 13.07 -5.66 24.97
C SER A 284 12.24 -5.45 23.71
N PRO A 285 10.95 -5.06 23.86
CA PRO A 285 10.09 -4.80 22.72
C PRO A 285 10.53 -3.51 22.01
N SER A 286 10.42 -3.49 20.69
CA SER A 286 10.66 -2.29 19.88
C SER A 286 9.46 -1.34 19.89
N LEU A 287 9.60 -0.14 19.32
CA LEU A 287 8.46 0.73 19.03
C LEU A 287 7.44 0.00 18.15
N TYR A 288 6.16 0.28 18.35
CA TYR A 288 5.13 -0.30 17.50
C TYR A 288 5.19 0.34 16.10
N SER A 289 5.66 -0.41 15.11
CA SER A 289 5.47 -0.05 13.69
C SER A 289 4.06 -0.46 13.29
N GLN A 290 3.32 0.40 12.59
CA GLN A 290 2.14 -0.05 11.84
C GLN A 290 2.58 -1.23 10.96
N GLU A 291 1.92 -2.37 11.11
CA GLU A 291 2.12 -3.52 10.23
C GLU A 291 1.45 -3.21 8.90
N ALA A 292 2.11 -2.42 8.06
CA ALA A 292 1.73 -2.38 6.67
C ALA A 292 1.97 -3.80 6.11
N SER A 293 0.87 -4.48 5.82
CA SER A 293 0.69 -5.78 5.16
C SER A 293 1.40 -5.94 3.79
N ILE A 294 2.37 -5.07 3.47
CA ILE A 294 3.11 -5.05 2.21
C ILE A 294 4.02 -6.26 2.04
N LEU A 295 4.58 -6.81 3.13
CA LEU A 295 5.42 -8.01 3.03
C LEU A 295 4.57 -9.28 2.77
N TYR A 296 3.30 -9.30 3.23
CA TYR A 296 2.33 -10.34 2.85
C TYR A 296 1.90 -10.17 1.39
N LEU A 297 1.72 -8.93 0.91
CA LEU A 297 1.40 -8.64 -0.49
C LEU A 297 2.54 -8.94 -1.47
N GLN A 298 3.79 -8.98 -1.00
CA GLN A 298 4.96 -9.30 -1.83
C GLN A 298 5.24 -10.81 -1.98
N GLY A 299 4.47 -11.69 -1.31
CA GLY A 299 4.72 -13.14 -1.34
C GLY A 299 3.55 -14.08 -1.08
N ALA A 300 2.32 -13.60 -0.85
CA ALA A 300 1.13 -14.44 -0.76
C ALA A 300 0.74 -15.00 -2.15
N PRO A 301 0.19 -16.23 -2.23
CA PRO A 301 -0.19 -16.86 -3.49
C PRO A 301 -1.25 -16.00 -4.20
N ALA A 302 -1.27 -16.10 -5.53
CA ALA A 302 -2.27 -15.46 -6.38
C ALA A 302 -3.64 -15.42 -5.70
N PHE A 303 -4.23 -14.23 -5.53
CA PHE A 303 -5.56 -13.97 -4.96
C PHE A 303 -6.42 -15.23 -4.82
N ASP A 304 -6.53 -15.77 -3.60
CA ASP A 304 -7.37 -16.94 -3.28
C ASP A 304 -8.87 -16.66 -3.50
N GLY A 305 -9.21 -15.43 -3.86
CA GLY A 305 -10.52 -15.05 -4.39
C GLY A 305 -10.34 -14.38 -5.75
N ARG A 306 -10.18 -15.16 -6.82
CA ARG A 306 -10.65 -14.68 -8.12
C ARG A 306 -12.15 -14.38 -7.97
N PRO A 307 -12.65 -13.21 -8.39
CA PRO A 307 -14.08 -12.90 -8.26
C PRO A 307 -14.90 -14.02 -8.88
N THR A 308 -15.67 -14.73 -8.05
CA THR A 308 -16.60 -15.75 -8.53
C THR A 308 -17.97 -15.09 -8.69
N PHE A 309 -18.58 -15.31 -9.86
CA PHE A 309 -19.97 -14.93 -10.10
C PHE A 309 -20.77 -16.22 -10.00
N GLY A 310 -21.57 -16.38 -8.94
CA GLY A 310 -22.34 -17.60 -8.71
C GLY A 310 -21.50 -18.87 -8.49
N GLY A 311 -20.28 -18.74 -7.94
CA GLY A 311 -19.41 -19.89 -7.63
C GLY A 311 -18.45 -20.32 -8.74
N ASN A 312 -18.49 -19.68 -9.91
CA ASN A 312 -17.61 -19.98 -11.04
C ASN A 312 -16.65 -18.80 -11.33
N VAL A 313 -15.43 -19.06 -11.81
CA VAL A 313 -14.50 -18.02 -12.30
C VAL A 313 -14.85 -17.59 -13.72
N PRO A 314 -14.48 -16.38 -14.19
CA PRO A 314 -15.03 -15.78 -15.42
C PRO A 314 -14.90 -16.63 -16.70
N TRP A 315 -13.92 -17.52 -16.79
CA TRP A 315 -13.69 -18.40 -17.95
C TRP A 315 -14.04 -19.88 -17.68
N ASP A 316 -14.68 -20.20 -16.55
CA ASP A 316 -15.28 -21.51 -16.37
C ASP A 316 -16.42 -21.70 -17.38
N SER A 317 -16.60 -22.95 -17.81
CA SER A 317 -17.74 -23.32 -18.64
C SER A 317 -19.02 -22.81 -17.97
N TRP A 318 -19.87 -22.12 -18.73
CA TRP A 318 -21.15 -21.53 -18.30
C TRP A 318 -21.11 -20.19 -17.55
N ASN A 319 -19.96 -19.55 -17.32
CA ASN A 319 -19.93 -18.27 -16.58
C ASN A 319 -19.94 -17.02 -17.48
N LEU A 320 -18.89 -16.78 -18.27
CA LEU A 320 -18.90 -15.80 -19.37
C LEU A 320 -18.63 -16.51 -20.70
N PRO A 321 -19.09 -15.94 -21.83
CA PRO A 321 -18.62 -16.36 -23.14
C PRO A 321 -17.09 -16.32 -23.17
N ARG A 322 -16.47 -17.45 -23.57
CA ARG A 322 -15.02 -17.51 -23.72
C ARG A 322 -14.56 -16.38 -24.67
N PRO A 323 -13.47 -15.65 -24.35
CA PRO A 323 -12.91 -14.66 -25.27
C PRO A 323 -12.59 -15.29 -26.63
N LEU A 324 -12.75 -14.52 -27.71
CA LEU A 324 -12.34 -14.94 -29.06
C LEU A 324 -10.84 -15.26 -29.04
N GLN A 325 -10.47 -16.50 -29.36
CA GLN A 325 -9.09 -16.94 -29.46
C GLN A 325 -8.63 -16.90 -30.92
N HIS A 326 -7.32 -16.77 -31.16
CA HIS A 326 -6.77 -16.78 -32.52
C HIS A 326 -7.18 -18.02 -33.33
N SER A 327 -7.37 -19.16 -32.65
CA SER A 327 -7.81 -20.42 -33.25
C SER A 327 -9.26 -20.42 -33.74
N ASP A 328 -10.06 -19.46 -33.27
CA ASP A 328 -11.47 -19.29 -33.66
C ASP A 328 -11.62 -18.49 -34.97
N VAL A 329 -10.55 -17.82 -35.43
CA VAL A 329 -10.55 -16.94 -36.60
C VAL A 329 -9.90 -17.65 -37.78
N GLY A 330 -10.66 -17.89 -38.85
CA GLY A 330 -10.15 -18.50 -40.08
C GLY A 330 -9.95 -17.47 -41.19
N ALA A 331 -8.71 -17.15 -41.54
CA ALA A 331 -8.43 -16.35 -42.75
C ALA A 331 -8.67 -17.19 -44.00
N ILE A 332 -9.38 -16.64 -44.98
CA ILE A 332 -9.69 -17.28 -46.26
C ILE A 332 -9.35 -16.35 -47.42
N ALA A 333 -8.71 -16.87 -48.47
CA ALA A 333 -8.36 -16.07 -49.64
C ALA A 333 -8.26 -16.92 -50.91
N ALA A 334 -8.60 -16.32 -52.04
CA ALA A 334 -8.34 -16.84 -53.38
C ALA A 334 -7.94 -15.69 -54.31
N ALA A 335 -7.11 -15.97 -55.31
CA ALA A 335 -6.74 -15.03 -56.35
C ALA A 335 -6.69 -15.73 -57.71
N GLY A 336 -6.81 -14.95 -58.79
CA GLY A 336 -6.94 -15.46 -60.16
C GLY A 336 -8.40 -15.70 -60.53
N GLY A 337 -8.66 -16.68 -61.39
CA GLY A 337 -10.00 -17.00 -61.87
C GLY A 337 -10.09 -17.02 -63.39
N GLU A 338 -11.31 -17.06 -63.92
CA GLU A 338 -11.55 -17.17 -65.34
C GLU A 338 -11.59 -15.81 -66.05
N GLU A 339 -10.51 -15.48 -66.74
CA GLU A 339 -10.29 -14.18 -67.40
C GLU A 339 -10.72 -14.15 -68.88
N ARG A 340 -11.56 -15.08 -69.34
CA ARG A 340 -12.14 -15.04 -70.70
C ARG A 340 -13.11 -13.86 -70.87
N ASP A 341 -13.48 -13.53 -72.11
CA ASP A 341 -14.45 -12.47 -72.40
C ASP A 341 -15.71 -12.61 -71.53
N LEU A 342 -16.18 -11.51 -70.94
CA LEU A 342 -17.40 -11.45 -70.15
C LEU A 342 -18.61 -11.76 -71.03
N ALA A 343 -19.51 -12.61 -70.53
CA ALA A 343 -20.82 -12.79 -71.16
C ALA A 343 -21.79 -11.69 -70.69
N ILE A 344 -22.90 -11.55 -71.42
CA ILE A 344 -24.04 -10.72 -70.98
C ILE A 344 -24.83 -11.35 -69.83
N ASN A 345 -24.55 -12.61 -69.53
CA ASN A 345 -25.17 -13.38 -68.47
C ASN A 345 -24.29 -13.38 -67.22
N ASP A 346 -24.93 -13.54 -66.08
CA ASP A 346 -24.28 -13.71 -64.78
C ASP A 346 -23.40 -14.98 -64.78
N GLU A 347 -22.09 -14.82 -64.57
CA GLU A 347 -21.12 -15.90 -64.57
C GLU A 347 -20.21 -15.85 -63.35
N VAL A 348 -19.96 -17.01 -62.76
CA VAL A 348 -18.95 -17.19 -61.71
C VAL A 348 -17.56 -17.12 -62.32
N ARG A 349 -16.74 -16.14 -61.90
CA ARG A 349 -15.38 -15.93 -62.41
C ARG A 349 -14.28 -16.31 -61.44
N LEU A 350 -14.55 -16.36 -60.14
CA LEU A 350 -13.62 -16.85 -59.12
C LEU A 350 -14.39 -17.56 -58.02
N VAL A 351 -13.84 -18.68 -57.52
CA VAL A 351 -14.43 -19.49 -56.46
C VAL A 351 -13.40 -19.69 -55.34
N LEU A 352 -13.81 -19.43 -54.10
CA LEU A 352 -13.06 -19.71 -52.88
C LEU A 352 -13.81 -20.76 -52.07
N GLY A 353 -13.30 -21.99 -52.02
CA GLY A 353 -13.83 -23.04 -51.15
C GLY A 353 -13.34 -22.90 -49.71
N PHE A 354 -14.21 -23.12 -48.72
CA PHE A 354 -13.83 -23.10 -47.31
C PHE A 354 -14.72 -24.01 -46.45
N THR A 355 -14.18 -24.44 -45.31
CA THR A 355 -14.90 -25.14 -44.25
C THR A 355 -14.93 -24.26 -43.00
N PRO A 356 -16.10 -23.79 -42.54
CA PRO A 356 -16.17 -22.82 -41.47
C PRO A 356 -15.89 -23.48 -40.13
N LYS A 357 -15.05 -22.81 -39.34
CA LYS A 357 -14.78 -23.12 -37.93
C LYS A 357 -15.67 -22.32 -36.98
N ALA A 358 -16.40 -21.34 -37.52
CA ALA A 358 -17.32 -20.49 -36.80
C ALA A 358 -18.56 -20.20 -37.67
N ASN A 359 -19.58 -19.54 -37.10
CA ASN A 359 -20.90 -19.46 -37.73
C ASN A 359 -21.05 -18.29 -38.72
N SER A 360 -20.06 -17.42 -38.84
CA SER A 360 -20.12 -16.27 -39.73
C SER A 360 -18.93 -16.16 -40.67
N VAL A 361 -19.16 -15.54 -41.84
CA VAL A 361 -18.11 -15.16 -42.79
C VAL A 361 -18.33 -13.75 -43.27
N LEU A 362 -17.24 -13.02 -43.39
CA LEU A 362 -17.16 -11.73 -44.09
C LEU A 362 -16.08 -11.85 -45.17
N ALA A 363 -16.42 -11.57 -46.42
CA ALA A 363 -15.47 -11.60 -47.51
C ALA A 363 -15.68 -10.43 -48.46
N ASN A 364 -14.57 -9.94 -49.00
CA ASN A 364 -14.52 -8.89 -49.99
C ASN A 364 -13.81 -9.41 -51.24
N ALA A 365 -14.24 -8.94 -52.40
CA ALA A 365 -13.58 -9.20 -53.66
C ALA A 365 -13.27 -7.92 -54.41
N SER A 366 -12.18 -7.93 -55.15
CA SER A 366 -11.77 -6.84 -56.03
C SER A 366 -11.35 -7.38 -57.39
N LEU A 367 -11.65 -6.62 -58.44
CA LEU A 367 -11.17 -6.90 -59.80
C LEU A 367 -11.08 -5.61 -60.62
N TYR A 368 -10.38 -5.68 -61.74
CA TYR A 368 -10.35 -4.62 -62.74
C TYR A 368 -10.91 -5.11 -64.07
N ILE A 369 -11.60 -4.23 -64.79
CA ILE A 369 -12.12 -4.52 -66.11
C ILE A 369 -11.15 -4.00 -67.15
N ASN A 370 -10.66 -4.88 -68.01
CA ASN A 370 -9.89 -4.51 -69.19
C ASN A 370 -10.80 -4.64 -70.42
N VAL A 371 -10.98 -3.55 -71.16
CA VAL A 371 -11.78 -3.52 -72.38
C VAL A 371 -10.82 -3.67 -73.56
N GLY A 372 -10.89 -4.80 -74.26
CA GLY A 372 -10.16 -5.00 -75.51
C GLY A 372 -10.70 -4.12 -76.64
N SER A 373 -10.23 -4.35 -77.87
CA SER A 373 -10.74 -3.64 -79.06
C SER A 373 -12.24 -3.89 -79.20
N SER A 374 -13.05 -2.90 -78.85
CA SER A 374 -14.50 -2.97 -78.86
C SER A 374 -15.10 -1.67 -79.42
N THR A 375 -16.35 -1.74 -79.86
CA THR A 375 -17.08 -0.57 -80.34
C THR A 375 -17.30 0.41 -79.19
N PRO A 376 -17.15 1.73 -79.43
CA PRO A 376 -17.45 2.74 -78.42
C PRO A 376 -18.96 2.73 -78.18
N VAL A 377 -19.40 2.03 -77.15
CA VAL A 377 -20.81 1.93 -76.72
C VAL A 377 -20.80 1.98 -75.20
N ALA A 378 -21.74 2.72 -74.60
CA ALA A 378 -21.88 2.75 -73.16
C ALA A 378 -22.21 1.36 -72.61
N ASN A 379 -21.57 0.97 -71.52
CA ASN A 379 -21.76 -0.34 -70.91
C ASN A 379 -21.54 -0.30 -69.40
N ASP A 380 -22.32 -1.10 -68.69
CA ASP A 380 -22.17 -1.32 -67.26
C ASP A 380 -21.55 -2.69 -67.00
N PHE A 381 -20.61 -2.70 -66.08
CA PHE A 381 -20.02 -3.90 -65.52
C PHE A 381 -20.53 -4.07 -64.11
N ILE A 382 -20.99 -5.27 -63.80
CA ILE A 382 -21.58 -5.57 -62.50
C ILE A 382 -20.83 -6.75 -61.91
N CYS A 383 -20.51 -6.67 -60.62
CA CYS A 383 -20.05 -7.81 -59.86
C CYS A 383 -20.73 -7.90 -58.50
N TYR A 384 -20.82 -9.12 -57.96
CA TYR A 384 -21.23 -9.36 -56.58
C TYR A 384 -20.56 -10.64 -56.06
N LEU A 385 -20.58 -10.82 -54.74
CA LEU A 385 -20.21 -12.07 -54.09
C LEU A 385 -21.46 -12.82 -53.63
N ASP A 386 -21.46 -14.14 -53.75
CA ASP A 386 -22.42 -14.99 -53.04
C ASP A 386 -21.72 -16.02 -52.17
N VAL A 387 -22.47 -16.55 -51.20
CA VAL A 387 -22.06 -17.73 -50.42
C VAL A 387 -22.93 -18.89 -50.89
N PHE A 388 -22.28 -19.96 -51.31
CA PHE A 388 -22.89 -21.15 -51.88
C PHE A 388 -22.63 -22.36 -51.00
N ASP A 389 -23.70 -23.06 -50.65
CA ASP A 389 -23.64 -24.32 -49.91
C ASP A 389 -23.45 -25.47 -50.90
N VAL A 390 -22.27 -26.09 -50.85
CA VAL A 390 -21.86 -27.10 -51.83
C VAL A 390 -22.72 -28.36 -51.73
N ALA A 391 -23.08 -28.76 -50.51
CA ALA A 391 -23.87 -29.96 -50.30
C ALA A 391 -25.35 -29.76 -50.61
N ALA A 392 -25.90 -28.58 -50.29
CA ALA A 392 -27.28 -28.24 -50.63
C ALA A 392 -27.46 -27.79 -52.09
N ASN A 393 -26.35 -27.55 -52.80
CA ASN A 393 -26.33 -27.02 -54.16
C ASN A 393 -27.15 -25.72 -54.30
N ALA A 394 -27.05 -24.83 -53.31
CA ALA A 394 -27.89 -23.64 -53.20
C ALA A 394 -27.11 -22.41 -52.73
N VAL A 395 -27.50 -21.23 -53.21
CA VAL A 395 -27.03 -19.94 -52.69
C VAL A 395 -27.68 -19.68 -51.34
N VAL A 396 -26.87 -19.46 -50.30
CA VAL A 396 -27.38 -19.17 -48.95
C VAL A 396 -27.44 -17.68 -48.65
N THR A 397 -26.61 -16.87 -49.30
CA THR A 397 -26.75 -15.41 -49.29
C THR A 397 -26.06 -14.79 -50.50
N ARG A 398 -26.46 -13.56 -50.84
CA ARG A 398 -25.84 -12.72 -51.86
C ARG A 398 -25.47 -11.37 -51.25
N GLY A 399 -24.25 -10.92 -51.54
CA GLY A 399 -23.72 -9.62 -51.15
C GLY A 399 -24.25 -8.48 -52.02
N SER A 400 -23.82 -7.26 -51.70
CA SER A 400 -24.15 -6.08 -52.50
C SER A 400 -23.41 -6.11 -53.84
N SER A 401 -24.08 -5.68 -54.91
CA SER A 401 -23.46 -5.51 -56.22
C SER A 401 -22.64 -4.22 -56.30
N SER A 402 -21.47 -4.30 -56.92
CA SER A 402 -20.70 -3.15 -57.41
C SER A 402 -21.00 -2.95 -58.88
N ILE A 403 -21.22 -1.70 -59.29
CA ILE A 403 -21.50 -1.34 -60.67
C ILE A 403 -20.50 -0.27 -61.11
N ALA A 404 -19.93 -0.45 -62.29
CA ALA A 404 -19.12 0.57 -62.94
C ALA A 404 -19.60 0.78 -64.37
N SER A 405 -19.93 2.03 -64.67
CA SER A 405 -20.41 2.44 -65.99
C SER A 405 -19.26 3.05 -66.79
N VAL A 406 -19.06 2.56 -68.00
CA VAL A 406 -18.18 3.17 -69.00
C VAL A 406 -19.03 3.97 -69.98
N PRO A 407 -18.86 5.31 -70.06
CA PRO A 407 -19.57 6.14 -71.01
C PRO A 407 -19.21 5.83 -72.46
N ASN A 408 -20.14 6.16 -73.36
CA ASN A 408 -19.94 6.02 -74.80
C ASN A 408 -18.68 6.80 -75.28
N GLY A 409 -17.88 6.21 -76.16
CA GLY A 409 -16.69 6.85 -76.75
C GLY A 409 -15.35 6.61 -76.05
N GLN A 410 -15.33 5.98 -74.87
CA GLN A 410 -14.08 5.70 -74.14
C GLN A 410 -13.46 4.37 -74.60
N GLN A 411 -12.21 4.40 -75.06
CA GLN A 411 -11.41 3.20 -75.35
C GLN A 411 -10.27 3.08 -74.34
N TYR A 412 -10.17 1.94 -73.67
CA TYR A 412 -9.11 1.65 -72.69
C TYR A 412 -8.10 0.69 -73.33
N VAL A 413 -7.16 1.22 -74.11
CA VAL A 413 -6.13 0.41 -74.77
C VAL A 413 -4.93 0.20 -73.82
N GLY A 414 -4.40 -1.02 -73.75
CA GLY A 414 -3.18 -1.35 -72.98
C GLY A 414 -3.40 -1.75 -71.52
N VAL A 415 -2.56 -1.25 -70.61
CA VAL A 415 -2.60 -1.54 -69.15
C VAL A 415 -3.57 -0.65 -68.37
N SER A 416 -4.35 0.20 -69.05
CA SER A 416 -5.38 1.03 -68.42
C SER A 416 -6.62 0.19 -68.10
N SER A 417 -7.11 0.25 -66.85
CA SER A 417 -8.37 -0.39 -66.46
C SER A 417 -9.54 0.52 -66.78
N ALA A 418 -10.57 -0.01 -67.44
CA ALA A 418 -11.82 0.68 -67.70
C ALA A 418 -12.61 0.98 -66.41
N ALA A 419 -12.48 0.10 -65.43
CA ALA A 419 -13.07 0.25 -64.10
C ALA A 419 -12.37 -0.64 -63.07
N SER A 420 -12.49 -0.26 -61.80
CA SER A 420 -12.25 -1.13 -60.63
C SER A 420 -13.58 -1.44 -59.98
N LEU A 421 -13.82 -2.71 -59.67
CA LEU A 421 -15.03 -3.14 -58.98
C LEU A 421 -14.66 -3.82 -57.66
N ALA A 422 -15.38 -3.49 -56.60
CA ALA A 422 -15.21 -4.08 -55.29
C ALA A 422 -16.56 -4.41 -54.66
N CYS A 423 -16.75 -5.67 -54.24
CA CYS A 423 -17.99 -6.13 -53.64
C CYS A 423 -17.72 -6.95 -52.37
N ALA A 424 -18.72 -7.06 -51.52
CA ALA A 424 -18.63 -7.68 -50.21
C ALA A 424 -19.83 -8.60 -49.95
N VAL A 425 -19.61 -9.68 -49.18
CA VAL A 425 -20.69 -10.52 -48.66
C VAL A 425 -20.44 -10.83 -47.19
N ALA A 426 -21.52 -10.83 -46.41
CA ALA A 426 -21.53 -11.27 -45.02
C ALA A 426 -22.66 -12.29 -44.82
N TYR A 427 -22.38 -13.36 -44.07
CA TYR A 427 -23.37 -14.38 -43.72
C TYR A 427 -23.12 -14.87 -42.30
N GLY A 428 -24.16 -14.91 -41.45
CA GLY A 428 -24.05 -15.23 -40.02
C GLY A 428 -24.70 -16.54 -39.61
N SER A 429 -24.94 -17.47 -40.53
CA SER A 429 -25.66 -18.73 -40.26
C SER A 429 -25.02 -19.92 -40.97
N LEU A 430 -23.68 -19.99 -40.95
CA LEU A 430 -22.92 -21.12 -41.44
C LEU A 430 -23.04 -22.31 -40.49
N THR A 431 -23.07 -23.52 -41.07
CA THR A 431 -22.96 -24.76 -40.31
C THR A 431 -21.49 -25.17 -40.22
N ILE A 432 -20.92 -25.20 -39.01
CA ILE A 432 -19.53 -25.57 -38.75
C ILE A 432 -19.24 -26.97 -39.32
N GLY A 433 -18.09 -27.12 -39.99
CA GLY A 433 -17.67 -28.39 -40.60
C GLY A 433 -18.27 -28.71 -41.97
N LYS A 434 -19.25 -27.92 -42.46
CA LYS A 434 -19.84 -28.06 -43.79
C LYS A 434 -19.00 -27.35 -44.86
N GLN A 435 -19.01 -27.83 -46.11
CA GLN A 435 -18.28 -27.16 -47.21
C GLN A 435 -19.12 -26.03 -47.83
N TYR A 436 -18.51 -24.85 -47.92
CA TYR A 436 -19.09 -23.68 -48.58
C TYR A 436 -18.12 -23.12 -49.64
N GLN A 437 -18.67 -22.32 -50.54
CA GLN A 437 -17.92 -21.54 -51.51
C GLN A 437 -18.32 -20.07 -51.42
N ILE A 438 -17.36 -19.17 -51.54
CA ILE A 438 -17.63 -17.77 -51.91
C ILE A 438 -17.36 -17.66 -53.41
N ARG A 439 -18.33 -17.15 -54.16
CA ARG A 439 -18.23 -17.05 -55.62
C ARG A 439 -18.34 -15.59 -56.04
N LEU A 440 -17.38 -15.16 -56.84
CA LEU A 440 -17.37 -13.86 -57.49
C LEU A 440 -18.08 -13.98 -58.83
N HIS A 441 -19.18 -13.26 -58.94
CA HIS A 441 -19.98 -13.15 -60.14
C HIS A 441 -19.64 -11.86 -60.87
N VAL A 442 -19.46 -11.92 -62.20
CA VAL A 442 -19.14 -10.75 -63.02
C VAL A 442 -19.80 -10.87 -64.38
N TRP A 443 -20.47 -9.81 -64.84
CA TRP A 443 -21.03 -9.75 -66.19
C TRP A 443 -21.04 -8.32 -66.75
N LYS A 444 -21.35 -8.21 -68.04
CA LYS A 444 -21.58 -6.96 -68.76
C LYS A 444 -23.05 -6.85 -69.18
N VAL A 445 -23.60 -5.65 -69.31
CA VAL A 445 -25.02 -5.49 -69.71
C VAL A 445 -25.21 -5.39 -71.23
N GLN A 446 -24.16 -5.09 -71.99
CA GLN A 446 -24.17 -5.03 -73.45
C GLN A 446 -23.27 -6.10 -74.08
N PRO A 447 -23.63 -6.67 -75.26
CA PRO A 447 -22.82 -7.65 -75.97
C PRO A 447 -21.65 -7.00 -76.72
N ILE A 448 -20.82 -6.24 -76.02
CA ILE A 448 -19.63 -5.57 -76.56
C ILE A 448 -18.36 -6.21 -76.02
N GLY A 449 -17.30 -6.34 -76.82
CA GLY A 449 -16.06 -6.95 -76.37
C GLY A 449 -15.08 -7.31 -77.48
N PRO A 450 -13.95 -7.94 -77.11
CA PRO A 450 -13.76 -8.69 -75.87
C PRO A 450 -13.47 -7.83 -74.62
N ILE A 451 -13.99 -8.25 -73.46
CA ILE A 451 -13.85 -7.60 -72.15
C ILE A 451 -13.41 -8.61 -71.11
N TYR A 452 -12.28 -8.36 -70.46
CA TYR A 452 -11.65 -9.34 -69.58
C TYR A 452 -11.66 -8.85 -68.12
N PRO A 453 -12.20 -9.64 -67.17
CA PRO A 453 -11.97 -9.40 -65.76
C PRO A 453 -10.53 -9.81 -65.44
N ARG A 454 -9.77 -8.94 -64.76
CA ARG A 454 -8.36 -9.16 -64.43
C ARG A 454 -8.08 -8.93 -62.95
N ASN A 455 -7.04 -9.57 -62.44
CA ASN A 455 -6.55 -9.42 -61.06
C ASN A 455 -7.65 -9.63 -60.02
N MET A 456 -8.52 -10.60 -60.27
CA MET A 456 -9.58 -10.98 -59.34
C MET A 456 -8.97 -11.56 -58.05
N SER A 457 -9.48 -11.10 -56.92
CA SER A 457 -9.17 -11.70 -55.61
C SER A 457 -10.39 -11.69 -54.71
N ILE A 458 -10.46 -12.68 -53.82
CA ILE A 458 -11.40 -12.76 -52.69
C ILE A 458 -10.55 -12.86 -51.43
N ASN A 459 -10.81 -12.01 -50.44
CA ASN A 459 -10.18 -12.06 -49.12
C ASN A 459 -11.25 -11.94 -48.04
N GLY A 460 -11.17 -12.76 -47.01
CA GLY A 460 -12.18 -12.77 -45.96
C GLY A 460 -11.74 -13.46 -44.68
N VAL A 461 -12.65 -13.44 -43.72
CA VAL A 461 -12.48 -14.05 -42.41
C VAL A 461 -13.74 -14.81 -42.05
N VAL A 462 -13.58 -15.98 -41.45
CA VAL A 462 -14.63 -16.77 -40.80
C VAL A 462 -14.49 -16.59 -39.30
N VAL A 463 -15.54 -16.10 -38.63
CA VAL A 463 -15.58 -15.79 -37.18
C VAL A 463 -16.88 -16.19 -36.51
#